data_AF-W0BE21-F1
#
_entry.id   AF-W0BE21-F1
#
_cell.length_a   1.000
_cell.length_b   1.000
_cell.length_c   1.000
_cell.angle_alpha   90.00
_cell.angle_beta   90.00
_cell.angle_gamma   90.00
#
_symmetry.space_group_name_H-M   'P 1'
#
loop_
_entity.id
_entity.type
_entity.pdbx_description
1 polymer ?
#
loop_
_entity_poly.entity_id
_entity_poly.type
_entity_poly.pdbx_seq_one_letter_code
_entity_poly.pdbx_strand_id
1 'polypeptide(L)'
;MNIVKNIIGIITNPNVYLAAVAGVIPGALTGGVIGALSSGYISNRFGLCAECTDYLLGFHANLFIASLIGFIIGVILGGAVTAGFTIYKIHKDTIQQLKTISHDNITDILFAAFSMSIKISLGMGAGALVGSLLSPGIGTALGATAGTLSLLLVLFISTNKICLPQQN
;
A
#
# COMPACT_ATOMS: atom_id res chain seq x y z
N MET A 1 -10.18 26.94 -12.18
CA MET A 1 -9.96 25.60 -12.76
C MET A 1 -10.68 24.58 -11.90
N ASN A 2 -11.63 23.84 -12.47
CA ASN A 2 -12.49 22.94 -11.69
C ASN A 2 -11.71 21.67 -11.32
N ILE A 3 -11.42 21.48 -10.02
CA ILE A 3 -10.72 20.31 -9.47
C ILE A 3 -11.36 19.00 -9.97
N VAL A 4 -12.69 18.99 -10.08
CA VAL A 4 -13.49 17.88 -10.62
C VAL A 4 -13.10 17.52 -12.06
N LYS A 5 -12.88 18.50 -12.94
CA LYS A 5 -12.44 18.23 -14.32
C LYS A 5 -11.02 17.65 -14.36
N ASN A 6 -10.16 18.09 -13.45
CA ASN A 6 -8.79 17.58 -13.35
C ASN A 6 -8.78 16.13 -12.85
N ILE A 7 -9.59 15.81 -11.83
CA ILE A 7 -9.75 14.44 -11.32
C ILE A 7 -10.32 13.52 -12.40
N ILE A 8 -11.37 13.96 -13.12
CA ILE A 8 -11.96 13.17 -14.21
C ILE A 8 -10.94 12.91 -15.32
N GLY A 9 -10.09 13.89 -15.66
CA GLY A 9 -9.02 13.72 -16.66
C GLY A 9 -7.90 12.78 -16.21
N ILE A 10 -7.68 12.63 -14.90
CA ILE A 10 -6.72 11.67 -14.35
C ILE A 10 -7.29 10.25 -14.42
N ILE A 11 -8.56 10.07 -14.06
CA ILE A 11 -9.21 8.75 -14.00
C ILE A 11 -9.50 8.20 -15.41
N THR A 12 -9.77 9.07 -16.37
CA THR A 12 -9.97 8.65 -17.77
C THR A 12 -8.67 8.35 -18.53
N ASN A 13 -7.49 8.57 -17.92
CA ASN A 13 -6.22 8.23 -18.53
C ASN A 13 -5.92 6.72 -18.36
N PRO A 14 -5.85 5.93 -19.45
CA PRO A 14 -5.63 4.49 -19.35
C PRO A 14 -4.27 4.13 -18.73
N ASN A 15 -3.25 5.00 -18.83
CA ASN A 15 -1.95 4.77 -18.18
C ASN A 15 -2.06 4.85 -16.66
N VAL A 16 -2.90 5.74 -16.15
CA VAL A 16 -3.15 5.89 -14.72
C VAL A 16 -3.92 4.69 -14.18
N TYR A 17 -4.90 4.18 -14.94
CA TYR A 17 -5.63 2.98 -14.58
C TYR A 17 -4.70 1.76 -14.52
N LEU A 18 -3.90 1.54 -15.56
CA LEU A 18 -3.00 0.38 -15.63
C LEU A 18 -1.97 0.40 -14.50
N ALA A 19 -1.44 1.59 -14.20
CA ALA A 19 -0.51 1.77 -13.11
C ALA A 19 -1.16 1.58 -11.73
N ALA A 20 -2.40 2.03 -11.54
CA ALA A 20 -3.15 1.80 -10.32
C ALA A 20 -3.34 0.29 -10.09
N VAL A 21 -3.77 -0.46 -11.11
CA VAL A 21 -3.97 -1.91 -11.00
C VAL A 21 -2.66 -2.63 -10.67
N ALA A 22 -1.57 -2.32 -11.38
CA ALA A 22 -0.27 -2.90 -11.09
C ALA A 22 0.23 -2.54 -9.67
N GLY A 23 -0.07 -1.32 -9.21
CA GLY A 23 0.38 -0.84 -7.92
C GLY A 23 -0.39 -1.40 -6.73
N VAL A 24 -1.69 -1.68 -6.89
CA VAL A 24 -2.53 -2.25 -5.84
C VAL A 24 -2.03 -3.63 -5.42
N ILE A 25 -1.58 -4.47 -6.35
CA ILE A 25 -1.35 -5.90 -6.09
C ILE A 25 -0.31 -6.12 -4.95
N PRO A 26 0.91 -5.55 -5.00
CA PRO A 26 1.89 -5.76 -3.93
C PRO A 26 1.44 -5.18 -2.58
N GLY A 27 0.81 -4.00 -2.59
CA GLY A 27 0.35 -3.32 -1.38
C GLY A 27 -0.83 -4.01 -0.72
N ALA A 28 -1.77 -4.51 -1.52
CA ALA A 28 -2.91 -5.30 -1.06
C ALA A 28 -2.44 -6.61 -0.41
N LEU A 29 -1.51 -7.33 -1.04
CA LEU A 29 -0.97 -8.58 -0.49
C LEU A 29 -0.24 -8.34 0.83
N THR A 30 0.69 -7.38 0.86
CA THR A 30 1.45 -7.08 2.08
C THR A 30 0.56 -6.50 3.19
N GLY A 31 -0.34 -5.58 2.84
CA GLY A 31 -1.30 -5.00 3.77
C GLY A 31 -2.24 -6.06 4.35
N GLY A 32 -2.74 -6.97 3.51
CA GLY A 32 -3.58 -8.09 3.92
C GLY A 32 -2.88 -9.01 4.91
N VAL A 33 -1.65 -9.44 4.62
CA VAL A 33 -0.87 -10.29 5.53
C VAL A 33 -0.61 -9.59 6.86
N ILE A 34 -0.18 -8.32 6.83
CA ILE A 34 0.07 -7.53 8.04
C ILE A 34 -1.21 -7.34 8.85
N GLY A 35 -2.33 -7.05 8.18
CA GLY A 35 -3.64 -6.87 8.79
C GLY A 35 -4.16 -8.15 9.44
N ALA A 36 -4.04 -9.28 8.76
CA ALA A 36 -4.41 -10.60 9.28
C ALA A 36 -3.61 -10.96 10.53
N LEU A 37 -2.28 -10.86 10.45
CA LEU A 37 -1.41 -11.18 11.58
C LEU A 37 -1.64 -10.22 12.75
N SER A 38 -1.69 -8.91 12.49
CA SER A 38 -1.84 -7.92 13.57
C SER A 38 -3.16 -8.08 14.33
N SER A 39 -4.27 -8.18 13.61
CA SER A 39 -5.61 -8.39 14.20
C SER A 39 -5.74 -9.75 14.90
N GLY A 40 -5.13 -10.81 14.37
CA GLY A 40 -5.05 -12.11 15.03
C GLY A 40 -4.34 -12.04 16.38
N TYR A 41 -3.20 -11.34 16.46
CA TYR A 41 -2.49 -11.14 17.72
C TYR A 41 -3.25 -10.25 18.70
N ILE A 42 -3.88 -9.16 18.23
CA ILE A 42 -4.65 -8.25 19.08
C ILE A 42 -5.89 -8.98 19.64
N SER A 43 -6.62 -9.72 18.82
CA SER A 43 -7.81 -10.48 19.25
C SER A 43 -7.48 -11.56 20.27
N ASN A 44 -6.35 -12.26 20.11
CA ASN A 44 -5.90 -13.25 21.06
C ASN A 44 -5.52 -12.65 22.43
N ARG A 45 -4.98 -11.42 22.45
CA ARG A 45 -4.54 -10.75 23.68
C ARG A 45 -5.65 -9.98 24.40
N PHE A 46 -6.56 -9.37 23.66
CA PHE A 46 -7.57 -8.45 24.21
C PHE A 46 -8.99 -9.00 24.19
N GLY A 47 -9.21 -10.21 23.67
CA GLY A 47 -10.52 -10.86 23.72
C GLY A 47 -11.60 -10.10 22.95
N LEU A 48 -11.31 -9.73 21.70
CA LEU A 48 -12.21 -8.93 20.84
C LEU A 48 -13.61 -9.54 20.64
N CYS A 49 -13.79 -10.84 20.89
CA CYS A 49 -15.09 -11.48 20.99
C CYS A 49 -15.12 -12.42 22.20
N ALA A 50 -15.69 -11.93 23.32
CA ALA A 50 -15.83 -12.68 24.57
C ALA A 50 -16.87 -13.82 24.48
N GLU A 51 -17.82 -13.74 23.55
CA GLU A 51 -18.91 -14.71 23.36
C GLU A 51 -18.64 -15.72 22.23
N CYS A 52 -17.54 -15.56 21.48
CA CYS A 52 -17.14 -16.46 20.40
C CYS A 52 -16.34 -17.67 20.94
N THR A 53 -16.92 -18.46 21.84
CA THR A 53 -16.25 -19.61 22.51
C THR A 53 -16.37 -20.95 21.80
N ASP A 54 -16.86 -21.00 20.56
CA ASP A 54 -16.93 -22.25 19.82
C ASP A 54 -15.63 -22.52 19.04
N TYR A 55 -15.01 -23.67 19.33
CA TYR A 55 -13.92 -24.22 18.54
C TYR A 55 -14.47 -24.67 17.19
N LEU A 56 -14.38 -23.81 16.16
CA LEU A 56 -14.65 -24.22 14.80
C LEU A 56 -13.38 -24.91 14.26
N LEU A 57 -13.44 -26.22 14.00
CA LEU A 57 -12.33 -27.01 13.42
C LEU A 57 -11.03 -27.05 14.27
N GLY A 58 -11.13 -26.92 15.60
CA GLY A 58 -9.97 -26.95 16.50
C GLY A 58 -9.18 -25.64 16.58
N PHE A 59 -9.64 -24.57 15.92
CA PHE A 59 -9.11 -23.22 16.03
C PHE A 59 -10.07 -22.31 16.82
N HIS A 60 -9.53 -21.34 17.55
CA HIS A 60 -10.33 -20.32 18.21
C HIS A 60 -11.05 -19.48 17.14
N ALA A 61 -12.38 -19.62 17.01
CA ALA A 61 -13.16 -18.91 16.00
C ALA A 61 -12.97 -17.38 16.04
N ASN A 62 -12.77 -16.83 17.25
CA ASN A 62 -12.42 -15.41 17.46
C ASN A 62 -11.14 -15.00 16.70
N LEU A 63 -10.11 -15.85 16.70
CA LEU A 63 -8.83 -15.57 16.03
C LEU A 63 -9.00 -15.59 14.51
N PHE A 64 -9.81 -16.51 13.99
CA PHE A 64 -10.09 -16.61 12.55
C PHE A 64 -10.88 -15.40 12.04
N ILE A 65 -11.97 -15.03 12.75
CA ILE A 65 -12.81 -13.89 12.37
C ILE A 65 -12.02 -12.59 12.45
N ALA A 66 -11.26 -12.38 13.52
CA ALA A 66 -10.43 -11.19 13.66
C ALA A 66 -9.37 -11.10 12.55
N SER A 67 -8.67 -12.21 12.27
CA SER A 67 -7.69 -12.30 11.18
C SER A 67 -8.31 -12.00 9.81
N LEU A 68 -9.52 -12.50 9.55
CA LEU A 68 -10.24 -12.23 8.30
C LEU A 68 -10.63 -10.75 8.17
N ILE A 69 -11.15 -10.14 9.24
CA ILE A 69 -11.49 -8.71 9.27
C ILE A 69 -10.21 -7.88 9.05
N GLY A 70 -9.13 -8.21 9.76
CA GLY A 70 -7.85 -7.53 9.59
C GLY A 70 -7.26 -7.71 8.20
N PHE A 71 -7.43 -8.89 7.58
CA PHE A 71 -7.03 -9.12 6.19
C PHE A 71 -7.76 -8.18 5.24
N ILE A 72 -9.09 -8.07 5.33
CA ILE A 72 -9.90 -7.21 4.47
C ILE A 72 -9.49 -5.74 4.63
N ILE A 73 -9.39 -5.26 5.88
CA ILE A 73 -8.98 -3.88 6.17
C ILE A 73 -7.55 -3.64 5.65
N GLY A 74 -6.65 -4.59 5.89
CA GLY A 74 -5.26 -4.52 5.45
C GLY A 74 -5.12 -4.47 3.93
N VAL A 75 -5.88 -5.28 3.19
CA VAL A 75 -5.94 -5.27 1.72
C VAL A 75 -6.39 -3.91 1.22
N ILE A 76 -7.47 -3.36 1.78
CA ILE A 76 -8.03 -2.08 1.36
C ILE A 76 -7.03 -0.95 1.64
N LEU A 77 -6.48 -0.88 2.85
CA LEU A 77 -5.54 0.18 3.23
C LEU A 77 -4.21 0.08 2.48
N GLY A 78 -3.61 -1.11 2.42
CA GLY A 78 -2.35 -1.33 1.72
C GLY A 78 -2.48 -1.08 0.21
N GLY A 79 -3.58 -1.55 -0.39
CA GLY A 79 -3.90 -1.28 -1.79
C GLY A 79 -4.14 0.20 -2.07
N ALA A 80 -4.91 0.89 -1.23
CA ALA A 80 -5.19 2.32 -1.41
C ALA A 80 -3.93 3.18 -1.30
N VAL A 81 -3.04 2.89 -0.34
CA VAL A 81 -1.78 3.64 -0.15
C VAL A 81 -0.85 3.47 -1.34
N THR A 82 -0.64 2.22 -1.79
CA THR A 82 0.24 1.93 -2.94
C THR A 82 -0.32 2.45 -4.25
N ALA A 83 -1.62 2.29 -4.48
CA ALA A 83 -2.30 2.85 -5.66
C ALA A 83 -2.22 4.37 -5.68
N GLY A 84 -2.56 5.02 -4.56
CA GLY A 84 -2.55 6.49 -4.45
C GLY A 84 -1.18 7.08 -4.73
N PHE A 85 -0.11 6.48 -4.18
CA PHE A 85 1.24 6.96 -4.44
C PHE A 85 1.71 6.70 -5.87
N THR A 86 1.37 5.54 -6.43
CA THR A 86 1.70 5.18 -7.81
C THR A 86 1.00 6.11 -8.80
N ILE A 87 -0.30 6.37 -8.60
CA ILE A 87 -1.08 7.36 -9.35
C ILE A 87 -0.48 8.74 -9.20
N TYR A 88 -0.17 9.18 -7.97
CA TYR A 88 0.42 10.50 -7.73
C TYR A 88 1.75 10.68 -8.49
N LYS A 89 2.64 9.69 -8.42
CA LYS A 89 3.93 9.76 -9.09
C LYS A 89 3.77 9.77 -10.61
N ILE A 90 2.98 8.85 -11.16
CA ILE A 90 2.79 8.76 -12.61
C ILE A 90 2.02 9.98 -13.11
N HIS A 91 1.09 10.53 -12.35
CA HIS A 91 0.46 11.79 -12.71
C HIS A 91 1.47 12.95 -12.77
N LYS A 92 2.36 13.06 -11.78
CA LYS A 92 3.45 14.05 -11.77
C LYS A 92 4.39 13.87 -12.97
N ASP A 93 4.77 12.63 -13.28
CA ASP A 93 5.67 12.31 -14.40
C ASP A 93 4.97 12.47 -15.78
N THR A 94 3.65 12.20 -15.85
CA THR A 94 2.84 12.36 -17.08
C THR A 94 2.59 13.84 -17.40
N ILE A 95 2.49 14.72 -16.40
CA ILE A 95 2.47 16.18 -16.60
C ILE A 95 3.80 16.67 -17.21
N GLN A 96 4.92 16.00 -16.91
CA GLN A 96 6.23 16.40 -17.43
C GLN A 96 6.60 15.77 -18.78
N GLN A 97 6.23 14.51 -19.11
CA GLN A 97 6.87 13.86 -20.27
C GLN A 97 6.06 12.91 -21.19
N LEU A 98 4.80 12.52 -20.94
CA LEU A 98 4.17 11.51 -21.81
C LEU A 98 2.83 11.95 -22.40
N LYS A 99 2.90 12.59 -23.57
CA LYS A 99 1.75 13.04 -24.36
C LYS A 99 1.15 11.97 -25.29
N THR A 100 1.74 10.77 -25.43
CA THR A 100 1.24 9.78 -26.41
C THR A 100 1.49 8.34 -25.99
N ILE A 101 0.44 7.53 -26.05
CA ILE A 101 0.44 6.08 -25.85
C ILE A 101 0.99 5.44 -27.13
N SER A 102 2.17 4.83 -27.06
CA SER A 102 2.60 3.76 -27.96
C SER A 102 2.49 2.44 -27.20
N HIS A 103 2.16 1.34 -27.88
CA HIS A 103 2.00 0.00 -27.29
C HIS A 103 3.27 -0.44 -26.54
N ASP A 104 4.44 0.04 -26.99
CA ASP A 104 5.75 -0.24 -26.37
C ASP A 104 5.95 0.43 -25.00
N ASN A 105 5.23 1.51 -24.68
CA ASN A 105 5.39 2.23 -23.40
C ASN A 105 4.50 1.68 -22.28
N ILE A 106 3.56 0.78 -22.59
CA ILE A 106 2.58 0.25 -21.63
C ILE A 106 3.26 -0.66 -20.61
N THR A 107 4.16 -1.53 -21.08
CA THR A 107 4.93 -2.45 -20.24
C THR A 107 5.88 -1.71 -19.31
N ASP A 108 6.49 -0.62 -19.78
CA ASP A 108 7.41 0.19 -18.99
C ASP A 108 6.68 0.92 -17.85
N ILE A 109 5.50 1.48 -18.13
CA ILE A 109 4.66 2.11 -17.11
C ILE A 109 4.19 1.08 -16.08
N LEU A 110 3.76 -0.10 -16.54
CA LEU A 110 3.33 -1.20 -15.66
C LEU A 110 4.49 -1.66 -14.76
N PHE A 111 5.67 -1.88 -15.33
CA PHE A 111 6.84 -2.35 -14.60
C PHE A 111 7.35 -1.29 -13.61
N ALA A 112 7.33 -0.01 -14.00
CA ALA A 112 7.68 1.10 -13.11
C ALA A 112 6.71 1.22 -11.93
N ALA A 113 5.40 1.12 -12.20
CA ALA A 113 4.34 1.14 -11.19
C ALA A 113 4.46 -0.05 -10.22
N PHE A 114 4.70 -1.24 -10.76
CA PHE A 114 4.86 -2.46 -9.99
C PHE A 114 6.13 -2.43 -9.13
N SER A 115 7.27 -2.03 -9.70
CA SER A 115 8.54 -1.89 -8.98
C SER A 115 8.44 -0.87 -7.84
N MET A 116 7.76 0.25 -8.07
CA MET A 116 7.47 1.22 -7.02
C MET A 116 6.63 0.62 -5.90
N SER A 117 5.58 -0.11 -6.25
CA SER A 117 4.69 -0.71 -5.26
C SER A 117 5.36 -1.84 -4.47
N ILE A 118 6.28 -2.59 -5.09
CA ILE A 118 7.16 -3.52 -4.37
C ILE A 118 8.01 -2.79 -3.34
N LYS A 119 8.62 -1.65 -3.70
CA LYS A 119 9.43 -0.87 -2.75
C LYS A 119 8.60 -0.47 -1.54
N ILE A 120 7.41 0.12 -1.76
CA ILE A 120 6.49 0.52 -0.68
C ILE A 120 6.10 -0.68 0.18
N SER A 121 5.80 -1.81 -0.45
CA SER A 121 5.46 -3.07 0.21
C SER A 121 6.60 -3.64 1.05
N LEU A 122 7.85 -3.51 0.60
CA LEU A 122 9.04 -3.86 1.38
C LEU A 122 9.21 -2.94 2.60
N GLY A 123 8.96 -1.63 2.43
CA GLY A 123 8.94 -0.67 3.54
C GLY A 123 7.88 -1.04 4.59
N MET A 124 6.67 -1.37 4.14
CA MET A 124 5.60 -1.91 4.99
C MET A 124 6.05 -3.17 5.74
N GLY A 125 6.56 -4.16 5.02
CA GLY A 125 6.96 -5.45 5.58
C GLY A 125 8.10 -5.31 6.59
N ALA A 126 9.17 -4.59 6.24
CA ALA A 126 10.31 -4.37 7.12
C ALA A 126 9.90 -3.61 8.39
N GLY A 127 9.08 -2.57 8.24
CA GLY A 127 8.52 -1.84 9.37
C GLY A 127 7.67 -2.73 10.27
N ALA A 128 6.81 -3.58 9.67
CA ALA A 128 5.96 -4.52 10.40
C ALA A 128 6.79 -5.54 11.19
N LEU A 129 7.87 -6.07 10.60
CA LEU A 129 8.79 -7.00 11.26
C LEU A 129 9.46 -6.33 12.46
N VAL A 130 10.05 -5.14 12.28
CA VAL A 130 10.71 -4.40 13.36
C VAL A 130 9.72 -4.06 14.47
N GLY A 131 8.53 -3.59 14.13
CA GLY A 131 7.49 -3.27 15.10
C GLY A 131 6.96 -4.49 15.84
N SER A 132 6.89 -5.66 15.18
CA SER A 132 6.46 -6.91 15.79
C SER A 132 7.43 -7.41 16.88
N LEU A 133 8.73 -7.08 16.77
CA LEU A 133 9.72 -7.39 17.82
C LEU A 133 9.46 -6.60 19.10
N LEU A 134 8.92 -5.39 18.99
CA LEU A 134 8.61 -4.54 20.14
C LEU A 134 7.28 -4.92 20.79
N SER A 135 6.24 -5.16 19.96
CA SER A 135 4.92 -5.58 20.42
C SER A 135 4.17 -6.32 19.31
N PRO A 136 3.85 -7.62 19.48
CA PRO A 136 3.10 -8.36 18.48
C PRO A 136 1.67 -7.80 18.38
N GLY A 137 1.15 -7.65 17.15
CA GLY A 137 -0.16 -7.05 16.93
C GLY A 137 -0.08 -5.55 16.72
N ILE A 138 -0.10 -4.78 17.80
CA ILE A 138 -0.10 -3.31 17.75
C ILE A 138 1.23 -2.79 17.17
N GLY A 139 2.36 -3.33 17.63
CA GLY A 139 3.66 -2.96 17.09
C GLY A 139 3.82 -3.37 15.62
N THR A 140 3.24 -4.50 15.18
CA THR A 140 3.20 -4.87 13.76
C THR A 140 2.47 -3.83 12.91
N ALA A 141 1.30 -3.37 13.35
CA ALA A 141 0.53 -2.35 12.64
C ALA A 141 1.24 -0.98 12.62
N LEU A 142 1.70 -0.51 13.78
CA LEU A 142 2.42 0.77 13.88
C LEU A 142 3.75 0.73 13.12
N GLY A 143 4.49 -0.36 13.23
CA GLY A 143 5.73 -0.59 12.50
C GLY A 143 5.51 -0.53 10.99
N ALA A 144 4.46 -1.20 10.49
CA ALA A 144 4.08 -1.13 9.07
C ALA A 144 3.82 0.32 8.63
N THR A 145 3.04 1.09 9.41
CA THR A 145 2.76 2.49 9.09
C THR A 145 4.03 3.34 9.08
N ALA A 146 4.91 3.19 10.07
CA ALA A 146 6.17 3.93 10.16
C ALA A 146 7.13 3.58 9.02
N GLY A 147 7.24 2.30 8.66
CA GLY A 147 8.03 1.82 7.52
C GLY A 147 7.51 2.37 6.19
N THR A 148 6.19 2.35 6.00
CA THR A 148 5.53 2.96 4.82
C THR A 148 5.83 4.44 4.73
N LEU A 149 5.60 5.18 5.82
CA LEU A 149 5.82 6.63 5.90
C LEU A 149 7.28 6.99 5.60
N SER A 150 8.22 6.28 6.22
CA SER A 150 9.65 6.51 6.00
C SER A 150 10.03 6.32 4.54
N LEU A 151 9.54 5.25 3.91
CA LEU A 151 9.84 4.98 2.51
C LEU A 151 9.15 5.96 1.55
N LEU A 152 7.90 6.33 1.83
CA LEU A 152 7.17 7.38 1.11
C LEU A 152 7.93 8.70 1.16
N LEU A 153 8.49 9.05 2.30
CA LEU A 153 9.23 10.29 2.51
C LEU A 153 10.56 10.29 1.74
N VAL A 154 11.28 9.16 1.75
CA VAL A 154 12.50 8.97 0.93
C VAL A 154 12.17 9.06 -0.57
N LEU A 155 11.10 8.39 -1.02
CA LEU A 155 10.66 8.44 -2.41
C LEU A 155 10.24 9.87 -2.81
N PHE A 156 9.53 10.58 -1.94
CA PHE A 156 9.12 11.95 -2.17
C PHE A 156 10.33 12.89 -2.31
N ILE A 157 11.29 12.82 -1.39
CA ILE A 157 12.54 13.61 -1.46
C ILE A 157 13.33 13.28 -2.72
N SER A 158 13.49 11.99 -3.05
CA SER A 158 14.20 11.55 -4.24
C SER A 158 13.55 12.08 -5.52
N THR A 159 12.21 12.10 -5.57
CA THR A 159 11.46 12.62 -6.72
C THR A 159 11.55 14.15 -6.84
N ASN A 160 11.74 14.88 -5.75
CA ASN A 160 11.94 16.35 -5.79
C ASN A 160 13.37 16.77 -6.11
N LYS A 161 14.39 15.99 -5.72
CA LYS A 161 15.79 16.31 -6.05
C LYS A 161 16.08 16.26 -7.56
N ILE A 162 15.33 15.50 -8.34
CA ILE A 162 15.46 15.43 -9.80
C ILE A 162 14.94 16.72 -10.48
N CYS A 163 14.18 17.57 -9.77
CA CYS A 163 13.65 18.84 -10.28
C CYS A 163 14.41 20.09 -9.81
N LEU A 164 15.49 19.97 -9.05
CA LEU A 164 16.41 21.09 -8.83
C LEU A 164 17.25 21.24 -10.11
N PRO A 165 17.27 22.42 -10.76
CA PRO A 165 18.24 22.64 -11.83
C PRO A 165 19.62 22.33 -11.25
N GLN A 166 20.41 21.55 -11.98
CA GLN A 166 21.84 21.47 -11.72
C GLN A 166 22.38 22.91 -11.79
N GLN A 167 22.55 23.54 -10.63
CA GLN A 167 23.39 24.71 -10.54
C GLN A 167 24.82 24.19 -10.62
N ASN A 168 25.40 24.39 -11.80
CA ASN A 168 26.83 24.43 -12.06
C ASN A 168 27.60 25.12 -10.94
#